data_AF-A0A7K6F1N4-F1
#
_entry.id   AF-A0A7K6F1N4-F1
#
_cell.length_a   1.000
_cell.length_b   1.000
_cell.length_c   1.000
_cell.angle_alpha   90.00
_cell.angle_beta   90.00
_cell.angle_gamma   90.00
#
_symmetry.space_group_name_H-M   'P 1'
#
loop_
_entity.id
_entity.type
_entity.pdbx_description
1 polymer ?
#
loop_
_entity_poly.entity_id
_entity_poly.type
_entity_poly.pdbx_seq_one_letter_code
_entity_poly.pdbx_strand_id
1 'polypeptide(L)' 'APVRMANLPDIYQQAKLSHSLFHQNVPGLMQMFDLTKNQAKAIVATCPNCQPLQLPSLETGVNPCG' A
#
# COMPACT_ATOMS: atom_id res chain seq x y z
N ALA A 1 -28.66 -8.38 -12.90
CA ALA A 1 -27.78 -8.58 -11.73
C ALA A 1 -26.36 -8.28 -12.17
N PRO A 2 -25.59 -7.37 -11.53
CA PRO A 2 -24.24 -7.11 -12.00
C PRO A 2 -23.32 -8.24 -11.52
N VAL A 3 -22.48 -8.69 -12.44
CA VAL A 3 -21.72 -9.93 -12.36
C VAL A 3 -20.52 -9.71 -11.44
N ARG A 4 -20.61 -10.10 -10.16
CA ARG A 4 -19.44 -10.20 -9.26
C ARG A 4 -18.66 -11.49 -9.57
N MET A 5 -18.12 -11.58 -10.78
CA MET A 5 -17.14 -12.60 -11.14
C MET A 5 -15.93 -11.93 -11.78
N ALA A 6 -15.42 -10.88 -11.16
CA ALA A 6 -14.05 -10.49 -11.42
C ALA A 6 -13.18 -11.53 -10.68
N ASN A 7 -12.57 -12.42 -11.46
CA ASN A 7 -11.57 -13.36 -10.96
C ASN A 7 -10.62 -12.58 -10.03
N LEU A 8 -10.50 -12.99 -8.77
CA LEU A 8 -9.64 -12.37 -7.74
C LEU A 8 -8.29 -11.79 -8.25
N PRO A 9 -7.54 -12.42 -9.17
CA PRO A 9 -6.33 -11.82 -9.76
C PRO A 9 -6.56 -10.50 -10.52
N ASP A 10 -7.70 -10.33 -11.19
CA ASP A 10 -8.04 -9.14 -11.98
C ASP A 10 -8.31 -7.92 -11.08
N ILE A 11 -9.09 -8.13 -10.01
CA ILE A 11 -9.40 -7.10 -8.99
C ILE A 11 -8.12 -6.59 -8.32
N TYR A 12 -7.22 -7.51 -7.94
CA TYR A 12 -5.97 -7.14 -7.27
C TYR A 12 -5.06 -6.33 -8.20
N GLN A 13 -4.99 -6.70 -9.48
CA GLN A 13 -4.22 -5.97 -10.48
C GLN A 13 -4.82 -4.58 -10.75
N GLN A 14 -6.14 -4.47 -10.86
CA GLN A 14 -6.83 -3.19 -11.03
C GLN A 14 -6.61 -2.27 -9.82
N ALA A 15 -6.65 -2.81 -8.60
CA ALA A 15 -6.36 -2.06 -7.39
C ALA A 15 -4.91 -1.54 -7.35
N LYS A 16 -3.93 -2.31 -7.85
CA LYS A 16 -2.54 -1.83 -8.00
C LYS A 16 -2.45 -0.64 -8.95
N LEU A 17 -3.08 -0.73 -10.13
CA LEU A 17 -3.09 0.37 -11.10
C LEU A 17 -3.78 1.62 -10.55
N SER A 18 -4.95 1.45 -9.91
CA SER A 18 -5.68 2.53 -9.26
C SER A 18 -4.83 3.21 -8.17
N HIS A 19 -4.16 2.42 -7.33
CA HIS A 19 -3.27 2.95 -6.30
C HIS A 19 -2.05 3.68 -6.89
N SER A 20 -1.45 3.17 -7.97
CA SER A 20 -0.33 3.84 -8.65
C SER A 20 -0.72 5.20 -9.24
N LEU A 21 -1.97 5.38 -9.66
CA LEU A 21 -2.45 6.64 -10.24
C LEU A 21 -2.95 7.64 -9.19
N PHE A 22 -3.66 7.16 -8.16
CA PHE A 22 -4.38 8.01 -7.22
C PHE A 22 -3.86 7.95 -5.79
N HIS A 23 -2.88 7.08 -5.50
CA HIS A 23 -2.32 6.86 -4.16
C HIS A 23 -3.37 6.66 -3.06
N GLN A 24 -4.46 5.95 -3.39
CA GLN A 24 -5.57 5.66 -2.48
C GLN A 24 -5.10 4.87 -1.26
N ASN A 25 -5.59 5.20 -0.06
CA ASN A 25 -5.23 4.52 1.16
C ASN A 25 -5.84 3.11 1.27
N VAL A 26 -5.37 2.33 2.25
CA VAL A 26 -5.85 0.96 2.52
C VAL A 26 -7.39 0.88 2.65
N PRO A 27 -8.08 1.69 3.47
CA PRO A 27 -9.54 1.66 3.54
C PRO A 27 -10.23 1.95 2.20
N GLY A 28 -9.71 2.88 1.40
CA GLY A 28 -10.24 3.20 0.08
C GLY A 28 -10.16 2.01 -0.88
N LEU A 29 -9.01 1.31 -0.90
CA LEU A 29 -8.83 0.11 -1.72
C LEU A 29 -9.74 -1.04 -1.25
N MET A 30 -9.95 -1.20 0.06
CA MET A 30 -10.86 -2.22 0.59
C MET A 30 -12.30 -1.98 0.15
N GLN A 31 -12.79 -0.73 0.19
CA GLN A 31 -14.16 -0.41 -0.18
C GLN A 31 -14.40 -0.46 -1.70
N MET A 32 -13.45 0.01 -2.51
CA MET A 32 -13.63 0.07 -3.97
C MET A 32 -13.44 -1.27 -4.67
N PHE A 33 -12.56 -2.13 -4.14
CA PHE A 33 -12.15 -3.37 -4.79
C PHE A 33 -12.52 -4.62 -3.99
N ASP A 34 -13.33 -4.49 -2.93
CA ASP A 34 -13.69 -5.60 -2.03
C ASP A 34 -12.46 -6.39 -1.52
N LEU A 35 -11.31 -5.71 -1.36
CA LEU A 35 -10.06 -6.35 -0.96
C LEU A 35 -10.01 -6.59 0.54
N THR A 36 -9.31 -7.65 0.93
CA THR A 36 -8.95 -7.86 2.34
C THR A 36 -7.93 -6.81 2.78
N LYS A 37 -7.91 -6.50 4.09
CA LYS A 37 -6.95 -5.57 4.68
C LYS A 37 -5.50 -5.93 4.36
N ASN A 38 -5.16 -7.22 4.34
CA ASN A 38 -3.81 -7.69 4.03
C ASN A 38 -3.44 -7.45 2.57
N GLN A 39 -4.37 -7.70 1.64
CA GLN A 39 -4.15 -7.42 0.22
C GLN A 39 -3.96 -5.91 -0.03
N ALA A 40 -4.84 -5.07 0.53
CA ALA A 40 -4.74 -3.62 0.38
C ALA A 40 -3.44 -3.07 0.99
N LYS A 41 -3.00 -3.60 2.16
CA LYS A 41 -1.69 -3.27 2.74
C LYS A 41 -0.53 -3.66 1.83
N ALA A 42 -0.57 -4.84 1.21
CA ALA A 42 0.49 -5.27 0.30
C ALA A 42 0.62 -4.32 -0.90
N ILE A 43 -0.50 -3.83 -1.44
CA ILE A 43 -0.48 -2.85 -2.55
C ILE A 43 0.20 -1.55 -2.10
N VAL A 44 -0.20 -0.99 -0.97
CA VAL A 44 0.39 0.25 -0.43
C VAL A 44 1.87 0.08 -0.08
N ALA A 45 2.24 -1.07 0.50
CA ALA A 45 3.63 -1.37 0.87
C ALA A 45 4.57 -1.49 -0.35
N THR A 46 4.03 -1.89 -1.51
CA THR A 46 4.81 -1.91 -2.76
C THR A 46 4.96 -0.54 -3.43
N CYS A 47 4.27 0.50 -2.94
CA CYS A 47 4.36 1.83 -3.51
C CYS A 47 5.53 2.61 -2.88
N PRO A 48 6.59 2.95 -3.64
CA PRO A 48 7.73 3.68 -3.09
C PRO A 48 7.36 5.09 -2.61
N ASN A 49 6.32 5.71 -3.20
CA ASN A 49 5.83 7.03 -2.78
C ASN A 49 5.01 6.98 -1.49
N CYS A 50 4.40 5.84 -1.17
CA CYS A 50 3.56 5.67 0.02
C CYS A 50 4.27 4.88 1.13
N GLN A 51 5.45 4.32 0.86
CA GLN A 51 6.28 3.77 1.91
C GLN A 51 6.61 4.90 2.89
N PRO A 52 6.43 4.67 4.21
CA PRO A 52 6.92 5.61 5.19
C PRO A 52 8.41 5.79 4.89
N LEU A 53 8.84 7.03 4.71
CA LEU A 53 10.24 7.37 4.55
C LEU A 53 10.95 6.71 5.74
N GLN A 54 11.62 5.59 5.48
CA GLN A 54 12.53 5.01 6.44
C GLN A 54 13.68 5.99 6.43
N LEU A 55 13.51 7.07 7.21
CA LEU A 55 14.62 7.89 7.63
C LEU A 55 15.66 6.88 8.09
N PRO A 56 16.88 6.87 7.50
CA PRO A 56 17.93 6.05 8.05
C PRO A 56 17.94 6.41 9.53
N SER A 57 17.74 5.40 10.38
CA SER A 57 17.92 5.55 11.81
C SER A 57 19.20 6.34 11.95
N LEU A 58 19.07 7.56 12.48
CA LEU A 58 20.22 8.36 12.83
C LEU A 58 20.86 7.56 13.94
N GLU A 59 21.69 6.58 13.55
CA GLU A 59 22.52 5.78 14.40
C GLU A 59 23.20 6.81 15.28
N THR A 60 22.80 6.82 16.53
CA THR A 60 23.27 7.72 17.57
C THR A 60 24.78 7.80 17.44
N GLY A 61 25.25 8.88 16.79
CA GLY A 61 26.64 9.30 16.84
C GLY A 61 26.86 9.71 18.27
N VAL A 62 27.15 8.73 19.13
CA VAL A 62 27.56 8.94 20.49
C VAL A 62 28.70 9.95 20.44
N ASN A 63 28.50 11.11 21.07
CA ASN A 63 29.55 12.09 21.25
C ASN A 63 30.28 11.70 22.54
N PRO A 64 31.52 11.17 22.48
CA PRO A 64 32.26 10.87 23.69
C PRO A 64 32.89 12.19 24.16
N CYS A 65 32.10 13.04 24.81
CA CYS A 65 32.68 14.15 25.56
C CYS A 65 33.30 13.56 26.84
N GLY A 66 34.63 13.45 26.81
CA GLY A 66 35.46 13.36 28.01
C GLY A 66 35.51 14.68 28.78
#